data_AF-A0A950F7G3-F1
#
_entry.id   AF-A0A950F7G3-F1
#
_cell.length_a   1.000
_cell.length_b   1.000
_cell.length_c   1.000
_cell.angle_alpha   90.00
_cell.angle_beta   90.00
_cell.angle_gamma   90.00
#
_symmetry.space_group_name_H-M   'P 1'
#
loop_
_entity.id
_entity.type
_entity.pdbx_description
1 polymer ?
#
loop_
_entity_poly.entity_id
_entity_poly.type
_entity_poly.pdbx_seq_one_letter_code
_entity_poly.pdbx_strand_id
1 'polypeptide(L)' 'MNVRRAPLLILLLSGLGPVHAAVSIDEAVKLVEQHYHARVVKVETEKGNGHTVYVLRVLNDTSGKVWTVRVDAASGALQ' A
#
# COMPACT_ATOMS: atom_id res chain seq x y z
N MET A 1 52.55 -2.92 3.83
CA MET A 1 52.26 -3.52 2.51
C MET A 1 52.32 -5.05 2.63
N ASN A 2 51.18 -5.72 2.85
CA ASN A 2 50.86 -7.02 2.26
C ASN A 2 49.45 -7.45 2.65
N VAL A 3 48.69 -7.83 1.63
CA VAL A 3 47.28 -8.21 1.63
C VAL A 3 47.12 -9.68 2.02
N ARG A 4 46.09 -10.01 2.80
CA ARG A 4 45.50 -11.36 2.82
C ARG A 4 43.98 -11.23 2.69
N ARG A 5 43.47 -11.85 1.64
CA ARG A 5 42.08 -11.86 1.19
C ARG A 5 41.22 -12.72 2.13
N ALA A 6 39.98 -12.31 2.34
CA ALA A 6 38.87 -13.21 2.67
C ALA A 6 37.62 -12.71 1.93
N PRO A 7 37.00 -13.51 1.04
CA PRO A 7 35.71 -13.19 0.44
C PRO A 7 34.61 -13.65 1.40
N LEU A 8 33.69 -12.77 1.79
CA LEU A 8 32.44 -13.21 2.41
C LEU A 8 31.33 -13.18 1.36
N LEU A 9 31.10 -14.37 0.81
CA LEU A 9 29.94 -14.78 0.05
C LEU A 9 28.68 -14.55 0.91
N ILE A 10 27.83 -13.59 0.53
CA ILE A 10 26.46 -13.54 1.05
C ILE A 10 25.56 -14.27 0.06
N LEU A 11 24.98 -15.37 0.54
CA LEU A 11 24.01 -16.21 -0.15
C LEU A 11 22.85 -15.38 -0.71
N LEU A 12 22.53 -15.61 -1.99
CA LEU A 12 21.22 -15.38 -2.55
C LEU A 12 20.22 -16.32 -1.86
N LEU A 13 19.47 -15.83 -0.88
CA LEU A 13 18.22 -16.45 -0.50
C LEU A 13 17.10 -15.88 -1.36
N SER A 14 16.66 -16.69 -2.31
CA SER A 14 15.35 -16.62 -2.92
C SER A 14 14.28 -16.61 -1.82
N GLY A 15 13.83 -15.42 -1.44
CA GLY A 15 12.54 -15.25 -0.81
C GLY A 15 11.53 -15.02 -1.91
N LEU A 16 10.58 -15.95 -2.09
CA LEU A 16 9.24 -15.57 -2.50
C LEU A 16 8.89 -14.36 -1.63
N GLY A 17 8.84 -13.17 -2.22
CA GLY A 17 8.31 -12.00 -1.52
C GLY A 17 6.97 -12.42 -0.90
N PRO A 18 6.62 -11.93 0.29
CA PRO A 18 5.33 -12.26 0.89
C PRO A 18 4.28 -12.06 -0.20
N VAL A 19 3.58 -13.14 -0.55
CA VAL A 19 2.38 -13.05 -1.38
C VAL A 19 1.39 -12.36 -0.47
N HIS A 20 1.52 -11.03 -0.33
CA HIS A 20 0.49 -10.23 0.29
C HIS A 20 -0.73 -10.54 -0.55
N ALA A 21 -1.69 -11.24 0.06
CA ALA A 21 -2.99 -11.38 -0.54
C ALA A 21 -3.44 -9.96 -0.90
N ALA A 22 -3.97 -9.79 -2.11
CA ALA A 22 -4.45 -8.50 -2.56
C ALA A 22 -5.38 -7.91 -1.50
N VAL A 23 -5.19 -6.63 -1.19
CA VAL A 23 -5.97 -5.92 -0.19
C VAL A 23 -7.43 -5.87 -0.65
N SER A 24 -8.34 -6.28 0.22
CA SER A 24 -9.78 -6.16 -0.04
C SER A 24 -10.22 -4.71 0.05
N ILE A 25 -11.35 -4.36 -0.57
CA ILE A 25 -11.88 -2.99 -0.50
C ILE A 25 -12.18 -2.56 0.95
N ASP A 26 -12.70 -3.45 1.79
CA ASP A 26 -12.94 -3.21 3.21
C ASP A 26 -11.66 -3.00 4.02
N GLU A 27 -10.59 -3.73 3.70
CA GLU A 27 -9.28 -3.56 4.32
C GLU A 27 -8.67 -2.20 3.93
N ALA A 28 -8.80 -1.81 2.67
CA ALA A 28 -8.38 -0.50 2.20
C ALA A 28 -9.15 0.65 2.88
N VAL A 29 -10.47 0.49 3.08
CA VAL A 29 -11.29 1.45 3.84
C VAL A 29 -10.76 1.58 5.26
N LYS A 30 -10.61 0.47 5.99
CA LYS A 30 -10.10 0.49 7.37
C LYS A 30 -8.71 1.13 7.46
N LEU A 31 -7.82 0.78 6.55
CA LEU A 31 -6.46 1.32 6.49
C LEU A 31 -6.50 2.85 6.32
N VAL A 32 -7.32 3.35 5.38
CA VAL A 32 -7.44 4.80 5.13
C VAL A 32 -8.07 5.53 6.32
N GLU A 33 -9.17 5.01 6.88
CA GLU A 33 -9.84 5.65 8.01
C GLU A 33 -8.93 5.71 9.25
N GLN A 34 -8.20 4.63 9.53
CA GLN A 34 -7.24 4.57 10.64
C GLN A 34 -6.05 5.50 10.43
N HIS A 35 -5.49 5.54 9.21
CA HIS A 35 -4.31 6.34 8.93
C HIS A 35 -4.57 7.85 8.98
N TYR A 36 -5.72 8.29 8.46
CA TYR A 36 -6.05 9.72 8.38
C TYR A 36 -6.98 10.22 9.50
N HIS A 37 -7.46 9.34 10.38
CA HIS A 37 -8.47 9.66 11.39
C HIS A 37 -9.68 10.38 10.79
N ALA A 38 -10.18 9.84 9.68
CA ALA A 38 -11.22 10.43 8.84
C ALA A 38 -12.17 9.34 8.35
N ARG A 39 -13.29 9.73 7.74
CA ARG A 39 -14.33 8.80 7.28
C ARG A 39 -14.31 8.64 5.77
N VAL A 40 -14.40 7.40 5.28
CA VAL A 40 -14.60 7.16 3.85
C VAL A 40 -16.08 7.31 3.51
N VAL A 41 -16.38 8.17 2.54
CA VAL A 41 -17.77 8.49 2.14
C VAL A 41 -18.13 7.97 0.75
N LYS A 42 -17.13 7.61 -0.06
CA LYS A 42 -17.33 6.96 -1.35
C LYS A 42 -16.12 6.10 -1.68
N VAL A 43 -16.37 4.95 -2.30
CA VAL A 43 -15.32 4.09 -2.84
C VAL A 43 -15.59 3.81 -4.31
N GLU A 44 -14.55 3.89 -5.11
CA GLU A 44 -14.53 3.51 -6.52
C GLU A 44 -13.38 2.54 -6.75
N THR A 45 -13.53 1.65 -7.73
CA THR A 45 -12.47 0.72 -8.14
C THR A 45 -12.08 1.02 -9.57
N GLU A 46 -10.84 1.44 -9.77
CA GLU A 46 -10.25 1.62 -11.10
C GLU A 46 -9.42 0.38 -11.45
N LYS A 47 -9.69 -0.20 -12.63
CA LYS A 47 -8.96 -1.35 -13.17
C LYS A 47 -8.34 -0.96 -14.50
N GLY A 48 -7.03 -1.15 -14.64
CA GLY A 48 -6.33 -0.84 -15.88
C GLY A 48 -4.92 -1.44 -15.90
N ASN A 49 -4.48 -1.92 -17.06
CA ASN A 49 -3.12 -2.48 -17.27
C ASN A 49 -2.74 -3.61 -16.27
N GLY A 50 -3.72 -4.40 -15.80
CA GLY A 50 -3.47 -5.45 -14.80
C GLY A 50 -3.34 -4.93 -13.36
N HIS A 51 -3.49 -3.62 -13.13
CA HIS A 51 -3.47 -3.00 -11.82
C HIS A 51 -4.90 -2.66 -11.38
N THR A 52 -5.18 -2.89 -10.10
CA THR A 52 -6.42 -2.45 -9.46
C THR A 52 -6.06 -1.39 -8.42
N VAL A 53 -6.73 -0.25 -8.49
CA VAL A 53 -6.58 0.86 -7.54
C VAL A 53 -7.93 1.17 -6.94
N TYR A 54 -7.99 1.23 -5.62
CA TYR A 54 -9.16 1.75 -4.92
C TYR A 54 -9.02 3.27 -4.79
N VAL A 55 -10.05 3.99 -5.21
CA VAL A 55 -10.14 5.45 -5.12
C VAL A 55 -11.16 5.78 -4.05
N LEU A 56 -10.69 6.28 -2.91
CA LEU A 56 -11.53 6.55 -1.75
C LEU A 56 -11.69 8.06 -1.60
N ARG A 57 -12.94 8.53 -1.52
CA ARG A 57 -13.22 9.88 -1.04
C ARG A 57 -13.30 9.87 0.48
N VAL A 58 -12.48 10.70 1.08
CA VAL A 58 -12.30 10.79 2.53
C VAL A 58 -12.81 12.15 3.00
N LEU A 59 -13.67 12.15 4.01
CA LEU A 59 -14.17 13.33 4.71
C LEU A 59 -13.49 13.40 6.07
N ASN A 60 -12.85 14.53 6.36
CA ASN A 60 -12.44 14.84 7.73
C ASN A 60 -13.59 15.53 8.46
N ASP A 61 -14.18 14.84 9.43
CA ASP A 61 -15.33 15.35 10.19
C ASP A 61 -15.00 16.65 10.97
N THR A 62 -13.75 16.86 11.38
CA THR A 62 -13.34 18.07 12.13
C THR A 62 -13.28 19.33 11.26
N SER A 63 -12.76 19.21 10.04
CA SER A 63 -12.54 20.34 9.12
C SER A 63 -13.60 20.46 8.03
N GLY A 64 -14.42 19.42 7.83
CA GLY A 64 -15.37 19.31 6.72
C GLY A 64 -14.70 19.13 5.34
N LYS A 65 -13.37 19.00 5.28
CA LYS A 65 -12.65 18.86 4.01
C LYS A 65 -12.83 17.46 3.45
N VAL A 66 -13.07 17.38 2.14
CA VAL A 66 -13.08 16.14 1.36
C VAL A 66 -11.86 16.09 0.45
N TRP A 67 -11.19 14.94 0.40
CA TRP A 67 -10.13 14.66 -0.58
C TRP A 67 -10.19 13.22 -1.07
N THR A 68 -9.34 12.91 -2.04
CA THR A 68 -9.22 11.57 -2.63
C THR A 68 -7.92 10.93 -2.15
N VAL A 69 -8.01 9.66 -1.75
CA VAL A 69 -6.86 8.79 -1.45
C VAL A 69 -6.89 7.64 -2.44
N ARG A 70 -5.73 7.28 -2.99
CA ARG A 70 -5.59 6.09 -3.83
C ARG A 70 -4.88 4.99 -3.07
N VAL A 71 -5.39 3.77 -3.18
CA VAL A 71 -4.80 2.58 -2.56
C VAL A 71 -4.50 1.56 -3.64
N ASP A 72 -3.24 1.17 -3.77
CA ASP A 72 -2.85 0.06 -4.64
C ASP A 72 -3.41 -1.25 -4.07
N ALA A 73 -4.25 -1.96 -4.83
CA ALA A 73 -4.92 -3.16 -4.32
C ALA A 73 -3.98 -4.36 -4.16
N ALA A 74 -2.81 -4.36 -4.80
CA ALA A 74 -1.86 -5.46 -4.66
C ALA A 74 -1.03 -5.35 -3.37
N SER A 75 -0.74 -4.12 -2.94
CA SER A 75 0.19 -3.85 -1.83
C SER A 75 -0.42 -3.12 -0.63
N GLY A 76 -1.58 -2.48 -0.81
CA GLY A 76 -2.16 -1.58 0.18
C GLY A 76 -1.46 -0.22 0.27
N ALA A 77 -0.54 0.09 -0.64
CA ALA A 77 0.20 1.34 -0.61
C ALA A 77 -0.72 2.55 -0.87
N LEU A 78 -0.64 3.55 0.00
CA LEU A 78 -1.34 4.82 -0.12
C LEU A 78 -0.60 5.78 -1.07
N GLN A 79 -1.35 6.47 -1.93
CA GLN A 79 -0.87 7.53 -2.82
C GLN A 79 -1.70 8.81 -2.66
#